data_AF-A0A1V9ZVW3-F1
#
_entry.id   AF-A0A1V9ZVW3-F1
#
_cell.length_a   1.000
_cell.length_b   1.000
_cell.length_c   1.000
_cell.angle_alpha   90.00
_cell.angle_beta   90.00
_cell.angle_gamma   90.00
#
_symmetry.space_group_name_H-M   'P 1'
#
loop_
_entity.id
_entity.type
_entity.pdbx_description
1 polymer ?
#
loop_
_entity_poly.entity_id
_entity_poly.type
_entity_poly.pdbx_seq_one_letter_code
_entity_poly.pdbx_strand_id
1 'polypeptide(L)'
;MATKQDKLSTEQKKALGLRVVELRQDIIRLNAKKDLLVRMAKPRSLDMKSHALKTVHDYIRLFSRGINLNVPFDHNKQIDFLHTCMDSDVHAIFYDESTDLHGLIQKLRHDIKLFPSHIMKATSYQVVGEGAADCCIAKVTGYMEYVLTDTVVSTLFQHIPDTERCYLIGKPMQMKVFYTFYFGEHGKVTRLERYEDIVMSYRRVALSLNETSRLLYHDIVTTIPSRAPLASVDIPPREDHT
;
A
#
# COMPACT_ATOMS: atom_id res chain seq x y z
N MET A 1 12.14 -46.07 69.16
CA MET A 1 13.03 -44.95 68.81
C MET A 1 12.72 -44.48 67.38
N ALA A 2 11.69 -43.65 67.20
CA ALA A 2 11.22 -43.16 65.90
C ALA A 2 10.79 -41.68 66.02
N THR A 3 11.68 -40.80 66.49
CA THR A 3 11.25 -39.46 66.97
C THR A 3 11.99 -38.27 66.34
N LYS A 4 13.10 -38.49 65.63
CA LYS A 4 13.81 -37.40 64.92
C LYS A 4 13.43 -37.32 63.43
N GLN A 5 13.31 -38.46 62.76
CA GLN A 5 13.03 -38.51 61.31
C GLN A 5 11.57 -38.12 60.98
N ASP A 6 10.62 -38.49 61.84
CA ASP A 6 9.21 -38.09 61.69
C ASP A 6 9.00 -36.59 61.94
N LYS A 7 9.76 -35.98 62.86
CA LYS A 7 9.70 -34.53 63.09
C LYS A 7 10.21 -33.74 61.89
N LEU A 8 11.33 -34.16 61.32
CA LEU A 8 11.92 -33.55 60.11
C LEU A 8 10.99 -33.68 58.89
N SER A 9 10.35 -34.84 58.71
CA SER A 9 9.37 -35.07 57.65
C SER A 9 8.11 -34.20 57.82
N THR A 10 7.66 -34.01 59.06
CA THR A 10 6.49 -33.17 59.36
C THR A 10 6.77 -31.69 59.14
N GLU A 11 7.96 -31.22 59.52
CA GLU A 11 8.40 -29.84 59.28
C GLU A 11 8.58 -29.54 57.78
N GLN A 12 9.16 -30.48 57.02
CA GLN A 12 9.27 -30.36 55.56
C GLN A 12 7.90 -30.32 54.89
N LYS A 13 6.97 -31.19 55.29
CA LYS A 13 5.58 -31.16 54.77
C LYS A 13 4.88 -29.84 55.09
N LYS A 14 5.10 -29.29 56.28
CA LYS A 14 4.53 -27.99 56.67
C LYS A 14 5.13 -26.84 55.86
N ALA A 15 6.45 -26.84 55.65
CA ALA A 15 7.14 -25.86 54.82
C ALA A 15 6.67 -25.92 53.35
N LEU A 16 6.50 -27.14 52.80
CA LEU A 16 5.96 -27.34 51.46
C LEU A 16 4.51 -26.83 51.36
N GLY A 17 3.69 -27.13 52.37
CA GLY A 17 2.30 -26.67 52.43
C GLY A 17 2.18 -25.16 52.42
N LEU A 18 3.01 -24.46 53.21
CA LEU A 18 3.08 -23.00 53.21
C LEU A 18 3.51 -22.46 51.84
N ARG A 19 4.52 -23.08 51.21
CA ARG A 19 4.99 -22.65 49.89
C ARG A 19 3.94 -22.84 48.79
N VAL A 20 3.16 -23.92 48.84
CA VAL A 20 2.05 -24.14 47.90
C VAL A 20 0.96 -23.08 48.08
N VAL A 21 0.67 -22.66 49.32
CA VAL A 21 -0.29 -21.58 49.59
C VAL A 21 0.21 -20.24 49.03
N GLU A 22 1.49 -19.90 49.25
CA GLU A 22 2.10 -18.69 48.68
C GLU A 22 2.02 -18.68 47.15
N LEU A 23 2.40 -19.78 46.50
CA LEU A 23 2.35 -19.90 45.05
C LEU A 23 0.92 -19.78 44.51
N ARG A 24 -0.08 -20.33 45.22
CA ARG A 24 -1.49 -20.16 44.84
C ARG A 24 -1.93 -18.69 44.95
N GLN A 25 -1.52 -18.00 46.00
CA GLN A 25 -1.80 -16.56 46.15
C GLN A 25 -1.14 -15.74 45.05
N ASP A 26 0.11 -16.07 44.68
CA ASP A 26 0.81 -15.42 43.57
C ASP A 26 0.13 -15.66 42.22
N ILE A 27 -0.32 -16.90 41.95
CA ILE A 27 -1.09 -17.20 40.74
C ILE A 27 -2.38 -16.38 40.69
N ILE A 28 -3.11 -16.30 41.80
CA ILE A 28 -4.34 -15.49 41.89
C ILE A 28 -4.03 -14.01 41.62
N ARG A 29 -2.97 -13.48 42.24
CA ARG A 29 -2.54 -12.09 42.08
C ARG A 29 -2.13 -11.79 40.63
N LEU A 30 -1.36 -12.68 40.01
CA LEU A 30 -0.91 -12.53 38.62
C LEU A 30 -2.08 -12.65 37.63
N ASN A 31 -3.02 -13.57 37.86
CA ASN A 31 -4.24 -13.66 37.04
C ASN A 31 -5.11 -12.40 37.18
N ALA A 32 -5.29 -11.88 38.40
CA ALA A 32 -6.00 -10.62 38.60
C ALA A 32 -5.31 -9.44 37.90
N LYS A 33 -3.97 -9.39 37.92
CA LYS A 33 -3.20 -8.37 37.20
C LYS A 33 -3.32 -8.52 35.68
N LYS A 34 -3.27 -9.75 35.16
CA LYS A 34 -3.51 -10.05 33.74
C LYS A 34 -4.91 -9.60 33.32
N ASP A 35 -5.94 -9.94 34.08
CA ASP A 35 -7.33 -9.57 33.76
C ASP A 35 -7.52 -8.05 33.77
N LEU A 36 -6.89 -7.35 34.72
CA LEU A 36 -6.87 -5.91 34.77
C LEU A 36 -6.19 -5.30 33.54
N LEU A 37 -5.02 -5.82 33.14
CA LEU A 37 -4.33 -5.37 31.92
C LEU A 37 -5.16 -5.63 30.65
N VAL A 38 -5.79 -6.79 30.54
CA VAL A 38 -6.69 -7.11 29.41
C VAL A 38 -7.89 -6.15 29.36
N ARG A 39 -8.49 -5.84 30.52
CA ARG A 39 -9.60 -4.88 30.61
C ARG A 39 -9.16 -3.44 30.29
N MET A 40 -7.93 -3.06 30.64
CA MET A 40 -7.37 -1.75 30.31
C MET A 40 -6.94 -1.63 28.84
N ALA A 41 -6.60 -2.74 28.18
CA ALA A 41 -6.22 -2.74 26.77
C ALA A 41 -7.42 -2.66 25.81
N LYS A 42 -8.56 -3.30 26.14
CA LYS A 42 -9.77 -3.36 25.30
C LYS A 42 -10.36 -2.00 24.85
N PRO A 43 -10.39 -0.94 25.66
CA PRO A 43 -10.91 0.36 25.23
C PRO A 43 -10.05 0.98 24.12
N ARG A 44 -8.72 0.81 24.19
CA ARG A 44 -7.79 1.40 23.22
C ARG A 44 -7.89 0.75 21.85
N SER A 45 -8.17 -0.55 21.78
CA SER A 45 -8.29 -1.25 20.50
C SER A 45 -9.57 -0.97 19.72
N LEU A 46 -10.70 -0.87 20.42
CA LEU A 46 -11.98 -0.49 19.80
C LEU A 46 -11.95 0.95 19.27
N ASP A 47 -11.23 1.83 19.95
CA ASP A 47 -10.99 3.20 19.49
C ASP A 47 -10.13 3.22 18.22
N MET A 48 -9.06 2.42 18.17
CA MET A 48 -8.16 2.38 17.01
C MET A 48 -8.84 1.91 15.72
N LYS A 49 -9.73 0.90 15.78
CA LYS A 49 -10.50 0.46 14.59
C LYS A 49 -11.41 1.56 14.07
N SER A 50 -12.12 2.24 14.98
CA SER A 50 -13.06 3.31 14.65
C SER A 50 -12.31 4.52 14.09
N HIS A 51 -11.17 4.86 14.69
CA HIS A 51 -10.26 5.89 14.21
C HIS A 51 -9.74 5.57 12.81
N ALA A 52 -9.20 4.37 12.59
CA ALA A 52 -8.68 3.94 11.29
C ALA A 52 -9.76 4.01 10.20
N LEU A 53 -10.96 3.49 10.49
CA LEU A 53 -12.09 3.53 9.55
C LEU A 53 -12.46 4.97 9.18
N LYS A 54 -12.57 5.85 10.19
CA LYS A 54 -12.89 7.27 9.98
C LYS A 54 -11.82 7.97 9.14
N THR A 55 -10.55 7.81 9.49
CA THR A 55 -9.42 8.40 8.78
C THR A 55 -9.42 7.98 7.31
N VAL A 56 -9.64 6.69 7.04
CA VAL A 56 -9.67 6.16 5.68
C VAL A 56 -10.88 6.67 4.89
N HIS A 57 -12.05 6.73 5.52
CA HIS A 57 -13.23 7.31 4.89
C HIS A 57 -13.04 8.79 4.55
N ASP A 58 -12.46 9.57 5.46
CA ASP A 58 -12.14 10.98 5.23
C ASP A 58 -11.07 11.16 4.14
N TYR A 59 -10.05 10.29 4.08
CA TYR A 59 -9.09 10.27 2.97
C TYR A 59 -9.81 10.07 1.63
N ILE A 60 -10.61 9.01 1.49
CA ILE A 60 -11.32 8.73 0.24
C ILE A 60 -12.25 9.88 -0.16
N ARG A 61 -12.94 10.48 0.81
CA ARG A 61 -13.85 11.62 0.57
C ARG A 61 -13.10 12.86 0.10
N LEU A 62 -12.03 13.24 0.82
CA LEU A 62 -11.23 14.44 0.52
C LEU A 62 -10.51 14.33 -0.82
N PHE A 63 -10.00 13.15 -1.16
CA PHE A 63 -9.25 12.91 -2.40
C PHE A 63 -10.11 12.27 -3.50
N SER A 64 -11.43 12.28 -3.37
CA SER A 64 -12.36 11.69 -4.35
C SER A 64 -12.25 12.27 -5.76
N ARG A 65 -11.65 13.46 -5.92
CA ARG A 65 -11.34 14.10 -7.20
C ARG A 65 -9.85 14.47 -7.31
N GLY A 66 -9.01 13.80 -6.53
CA GLY A 66 -7.60 14.12 -6.38
C GLY A 66 -7.32 15.32 -5.50
N ILE A 67 -6.07 15.76 -5.53
CA ILE A 67 -5.64 16.98 -4.84
C ILE A 67 -6.12 18.21 -5.61
N ASN A 68 -6.77 19.16 -4.93
CA ASN A 68 -7.31 20.35 -5.55
C ASN A 68 -6.22 21.40 -5.71
N LEU A 69 -5.73 21.61 -6.94
CA LEU A 69 -4.71 22.64 -7.21
C LEU A 69 -5.29 24.03 -7.47
N ASN A 70 -6.61 24.13 -7.67
CA ASN A 70 -7.26 25.36 -8.15
C ASN A 70 -7.82 26.21 -7.00
N VAL A 71 -8.18 25.58 -5.88
CA VAL A 71 -8.75 26.25 -4.72
C VAL A 71 -7.76 26.13 -3.55
N PRO A 72 -7.00 27.20 -3.22
CA PRO A 72 -5.94 27.14 -2.21
C PRO A 72 -6.42 26.67 -0.84
N PHE A 73 -7.65 27.02 -0.45
CA PHE A 73 -8.24 26.58 0.82
C PHE A 73 -8.41 25.06 0.88
N ASP A 74 -8.98 24.46 -0.17
CA ASP A 74 -9.18 23.00 -0.23
C ASP A 74 -7.85 22.27 -0.34
N HIS A 75 -6.90 22.82 -1.12
CA HIS A 75 -5.53 22.32 -1.21
C HIS A 75 -4.88 22.21 0.16
N ASN A 76 -4.85 23.33 0.90
CA ASN A 76 -4.20 23.39 2.22
C ASN A 76 -4.87 22.42 3.19
N LYS A 77 -6.21 22.35 3.19
CA LYS A 77 -6.96 21.39 3.99
C LYS A 77 -6.58 19.93 3.69
N GLN A 78 -6.39 19.58 2.42
CA GLN A 78 -5.95 18.25 2.02
C GLN A 78 -4.52 17.95 2.50
N ILE A 79 -3.60 18.93 2.36
CA ILE A 79 -2.22 18.80 2.84
C ILE A 79 -2.17 18.65 4.37
N ASP A 80 -2.87 19.51 5.10
CA ASP A 80 -2.94 19.47 6.57
C ASP A 80 -3.53 18.14 7.06
N PHE A 81 -4.53 17.62 6.36
CA PHE A 81 -5.09 16.31 6.65
C PHE A 81 -4.04 15.20 6.53
N LEU A 82 -3.23 15.20 5.48
CA LEU A 82 -2.16 14.21 5.30
C LEU A 82 -1.11 14.30 6.41
N HIS A 83 -0.66 15.51 6.77
CA HIS A 83 0.29 15.70 7.90
C HIS A 83 -0.29 15.28 9.26
N THR A 84 -1.61 15.40 9.42
CA THR A 84 -2.29 15.00 10.65
C THR A 84 -2.41 13.49 10.77
N CYS A 85 -2.80 12.81 9.69
CA CYS A 85 -3.13 11.38 9.73
C CYS A 85 -1.99 10.44 9.32
N MET A 86 -0.96 10.94 8.63
CA MET A 86 0.20 10.15 8.22
C MET A 86 1.41 10.48 9.08
N ASP A 87 2.28 9.49 9.22
CA ASP A 87 3.62 9.69 9.75
C ASP A 87 4.47 10.50 8.75
N SER A 88 5.45 11.26 9.21
CA SER A 88 6.38 11.97 8.31
C SER A 88 7.19 10.98 7.47
N ASP A 89 7.50 9.83 8.07
CA ASP A 89 8.30 8.78 7.46
C ASP A 89 7.40 7.66 6.88
N VAL A 90 6.16 7.99 6.52
CA VAL A 90 5.22 7.03 5.93
C VAL A 90 5.80 6.38 4.68
N HIS A 91 5.76 5.06 4.61
CA HIS A 91 6.14 4.32 3.42
C HIS A 91 4.95 4.21 2.47
N ALA A 92 4.87 5.13 1.50
CA ALA A 92 3.82 5.12 0.49
C ALA A 92 4.30 4.36 -0.76
N ILE A 93 3.65 3.23 -1.06
CA ILE A 93 4.00 2.32 -2.13
C ILE A 93 2.94 2.39 -3.23
N PHE A 94 3.38 2.76 -4.42
CA PHE A 94 2.56 2.82 -5.64
C PHE A 94 3.26 1.98 -6.70
N TYR A 95 2.70 0.81 -7.01
CA TYR A 95 3.39 -0.19 -7.83
C TYR A 95 4.75 -0.55 -7.21
N ASP A 96 5.85 -0.23 -7.90
CA ASP A 96 7.22 -0.52 -7.46
C ASP A 96 7.94 0.72 -6.89
N GLU A 97 7.26 1.87 -6.82
CA GLU A 97 7.81 3.11 -6.27
C GLU A 97 7.46 3.24 -4.78
N SER A 98 8.48 3.47 -3.95
CA SER A 98 8.31 3.83 -2.54
C SER A 98 8.68 5.29 -2.33
N THR A 99 7.79 6.05 -1.69
CA THR A 99 8.01 7.46 -1.37
C THR A 99 7.63 7.76 0.08
N ASP A 100 8.22 8.81 0.65
CA ASP A 100 7.79 9.39 1.92
C ASP A 100 6.52 10.24 1.76
N LEU A 101 6.10 10.93 2.83
CA LEU A 101 4.94 11.82 2.80
C LEU A 101 5.09 12.94 1.75
N HIS A 102 6.29 13.50 1.61
CA HIS A 102 6.54 14.56 0.65
C HIS A 102 6.38 14.04 -0.79
N GLY A 103 6.99 12.91 -1.10
CA GLY A 103 6.89 12.26 -2.40
C GLY A 103 5.46 11.83 -2.73
N LEU A 104 4.69 11.35 -1.75
CA LEU A 104 3.25 11.10 -1.89
C LEU A 104 2.50 12.37 -2.33
N ILE A 105 2.73 13.50 -1.65
CA ILE A 105 2.09 14.78 -1.99
C ILE A 105 2.47 15.19 -3.43
N GLN A 106 3.73 15.08 -3.82
CA GLN A 106 4.16 15.39 -5.18
C GLN A 106 3.51 14.46 -6.22
N LYS A 107 3.40 13.17 -5.91
CA LYS A 107 2.74 12.19 -6.77
C LYS A 107 1.26 12.53 -6.95
N LEU A 108 0.53 12.86 -5.89
CA LEU A 108 -0.86 13.29 -5.99
C LEU A 108 -1.03 14.56 -6.86
N ARG A 109 -0.09 15.52 -6.75
CA ARG A 109 -0.06 16.72 -7.60
C ARG A 109 0.24 16.41 -9.06
N HIS A 110 1.07 15.40 -9.32
CA HIS A 110 1.35 14.92 -10.66
C HIS A 110 0.12 14.20 -11.24
N ASP A 111 -0.46 13.27 -10.49
CA ASP A 111 -1.63 12.48 -10.89
C ASP A 111 -2.80 13.37 -11.31
N ILE A 112 -3.11 14.44 -10.58
CA ILE A 112 -4.22 15.35 -10.97
C ILE A 112 -3.92 16.15 -12.24
N LYS A 113 -2.66 16.46 -12.53
CA LYS A 113 -2.28 17.13 -13.79
C LYS A 113 -2.42 16.19 -14.97
N LEU A 114 -2.04 14.93 -14.79
CA LEU A 114 -2.17 13.91 -15.81
C LEU A 114 -3.64 13.51 -16.01
N PHE A 115 -4.40 13.36 -14.92
CA PHE A 115 -5.79 12.93 -14.91
C PHE A 115 -6.72 14.01 -14.30
N PRO A 116 -6.98 15.12 -15.03
CA PRO A 116 -7.67 16.30 -14.49
C PRO A 116 -9.15 16.08 -14.15
N SER A 117 -9.74 14.98 -14.60
CA SER A 117 -11.15 14.65 -14.36
C SER A 117 -11.33 13.28 -13.73
N HIS A 118 -10.36 12.83 -12.93
CA HIS A 118 -10.51 11.55 -12.25
C HIS A 118 -11.50 11.64 -11.09
N ILE A 119 -12.24 10.56 -10.88
CA ILE A 119 -13.19 10.39 -9.77
C ILE A 119 -12.88 9.07 -9.09
N MET A 120 -12.62 9.11 -7.79
CA MET A 120 -12.44 7.93 -6.95
C MET A 120 -13.70 7.68 -6.12
N LYS A 121 -14.18 6.43 -6.15
CA LYS A 121 -15.33 5.95 -5.38
C LYS A 121 -14.95 4.66 -4.66
N ALA A 122 -15.04 4.63 -3.33
CA ALA A 122 -14.91 3.39 -2.58
C ALA A 122 -16.19 2.57 -2.64
N THR A 123 -16.04 1.25 -2.74
CA THR A 123 -17.14 0.27 -2.72
C THR A 123 -17.13 -0.59 -1.47
N SER A 124 -15.99 -0.73 -0.80
CA SER A 124 -15.90 -1.47 0.46
C SER A 124 -14.80 -0.90 1.35
N TYR A 125 -15.06 -0.92 2.65
CA TYR A 125 -14.09 -0.64 3.70
C TYR A 125 -14.00 -1.84 4.62
N GLN A 126 -12.78 -2.26 4.96
CA GLN A 126 -12.54 -3.36 5.89
C GLN A 126 -11.41 -2.95 6.82
N VAL A 127 -11.60 -3.08 8.13
CA VAL A 127 -10.54 -2.84 9.12
C VAL A 127 -10.27 -4.13 9.87
N VAL A 128 -9.00 -4.54 9.90
CA VAL A 128 -8.51 -5.77 10.56
C VAL A 128 -7.42 -5.43 11.58
N GLY A 129 -7.20 -6.32 12.55
CA GLY A 129 -6.25 -6.14 13.67
C GLY A 129 -6.96 -5.82 14.98
N GLU A 130 -6.49 -6.35 16.12
CA GLU A 130 -7.18 -6.24 17.41
C GLU A 130 -6.66 -5.15 18.36
N GLY A 131 -5.69 -4.34 17.94
CA GLY A 131 -5.20 -3.16 18.67
C GLY A 131 -4.49 -3.48 20.01
N ALA A 132 -3.43 -2.72 20.28
CA ALA A 132 -2.48 -2.79 21.41
C ALA A 132 -1.22 -3.66 21.22
N ALA A 133 -1.19 -4.59 20.27
CA ALA A 133 0.03 -5.32 19.86
C ALA A 133 0.11 -5.58 18.35
N ASP A 134 -1.04 -5.63 17.66
CA ASP A 134 -1.12 -5.79 16.20
C ASP A 134 -1.35 -4.44 15.52
N CYS A 135 -0.60 -4.18 14.44
CA CYS A 135 -0.85 -3.06 13.54
C CYS A 135 -2.29 -3.11 13.03
N CYS A 136 -3.05 -2.02 13.21
CA CYS A 136 -4.38 -1.90 12.63
C CYS A 136 -4.24 -1.68 11.13
N ILE A 137 -4.94 -2.47 10.32
CA ILE A 137 -4.87 -2.39 8.85
C ILE A 137 -6.26 -2.07 8.33
N ALA A 138 -6.38 -0.99 7.57
CA ALA A 138 -7.60 -0.66 6.86
C ALA A 138 -7.41 -0.90 5.35
N LYS A 139 -8.31 -1.68 4.77
CA LYS A 139 -8.37 -1.98 3.35
C LYS A 139 -9.57 -1.28 2.72
N VAL A 140 -9.34 -0.65 1.58
CA VAL A 140 -10.39 -0.06 0.75
C VAL A 140 -10.33 -0.69 -0.63
N THR A 141 -11.48 -1.09 -1.14
CA THR A 141 -11.64 -1.38 -2.56
C THR A 141 -12.52 -0.30 -3.16
N GLY A 142 -12.21 0.11 -4.38
CA GLY A 142 -12.98 1.13 -5.08
C GLY A 142 -12.75 1.10 -6.58
N TYR A 143 -13.25 2.15 -7.22
CA TYR A 143 -13.02 2.45 -8.62
C TYR A 143 -12.49 3.86 -8.78
N MET A 144 -11.55 4.03 -9.70
CA MET A 144 -11.10 5.30 -10.24
C MET A 144 -11.60 5.41 -11.68
N GLU A 145 -12.33 6.48 -11.97
CA GLU A 145 -12.89 6.76 -13.29
C GLU A 145 -12.15 7.97 -13.86
N TYR A 146 -11.71 7.91 -15.12
CA TYR A 146 -11.13 9.05 -15.82
C TYR A 146 -11.40 8.95 -17.32
N VAL A 147 -11.21 10.05 -18.03
CA VAL A 147 -11.29 10.10 -19.48
C VAL A 147 -9.86 10.11 -20.03
N LEU A 148 -9.60 9.24 -21.00
CA LEU A 148 -8.32 9.22 -21.72
C LEU A 148 -8.23 10.46 -22.60
N THR A 149 -7.56 11.51 -22.12
CA THR A 149 -7.27 12.70 -22.93
C THR A 149 -6.10 12.43 -23.87
N ASP A 150 -5.91 13.31 -24.85
CA ASP A 150 -4.74 13.26 -25.72
C ASP A 150 -3.42 13.25 -24.92
N THR A 151 -3.32 14.08 -23.88
CA THR A 151 -2.16 14.11 -22.98
C THR A 151 -1.95 12.79 -22.24
N VAL A 152 -3.03 12.19 -21.71
CA VAL A 152 -2.96 10.89 -21.02
C VAL A 152 -2.51 9.80 -21.97
N VAL A 153 -3.15 9.71 -23.14
CA VAL A 153 -2.82 8.71 -24.16
C VAL A 153 -1.38 8.87 -24.63
N SER A 154 -0.97 10.12 -24.88
CA SER A 154 0.39 10.45 -25.29
C SER A 154 1.44 10.08 -24.26
N THR A 155 1.13 10.28 -22.98
CA THR A 155 2.04 10.01 -21.86
C THR A 155 2.13 8.53 -21.52
N LEU A 156 1.00 7.81 -21.51
CA LEU A 156 0.94 6.40 -21.09
C LEU A 156 1.33 5.42 -22.21
N PHE A 157 1.03 5.75 -23.47
CA PHE A 157 1.23 4.85 -24.61
C PHE A 157 2.27 5.40 -25.59
N GLN A 158 3.39 5.89 -25.07
CA GLN A 158 4.48 6.48 -25.88
C GLN A 158 5.05 5.51 -26.92
N HIS A 159 4.96 4.22 -26.65
CA HIS A 159 5.44 3.15 -27.53
C HIS A 159 4.50 2.83 -28.69
N ILE A 160 3.28 3.38 -28.70
CA ILE A 160 2.28 3.12 -29.75
C ILE A 160 2.24 4.33 -30.68
N PRO A 161 2.29 4.13 -32.02
CA PRO A 161 2.19 5.22 -32.98
C PRO A 161 0.92 6.06 -32.80
N ASP A 162 1.01 7.37 -33.01
CA ASP A 162 -0.11 8.30 -32.86
C ASP A 162 -1.36 7.88 -33.62
N THR A 163 -1.19 7.46 -34.88
CA THR A 163 -2.28 7.00 -35.75
C THR A 163 -3.05 5.83 -35.18
N GLU A 164 -2.41 5.01 -34.35
CA GLU A 164 -3.00 3.81 -33.76
C GLU A 164 -3.63 4.07 -32.39
N ARG A 165 -3.13 5.05 -31.62
CA ARG A 165 -3.68 5.36 -30.28
C ARG A 165 -4.81 6.39 -30.28
N CYS A 166 -5.06 7.08 -31.38
CA CYS A 166 -6.12 8.09 -31.50
C CYS A 166 -7.52 7.60 -31.09
N TYR A 167 -7.85 6.30 -31.29
CA TYR A 167 -9.18 5.78 -30.94
C TYR A 167 -9.44 5.72 -29.42
N LEU A 168 -8.38 5.80 -28.60
CA LEU A 168 -8.46 5.81 -27.14
C LEU A 168 -8.90 7.18 -26.61
N ILE A 169 -8.64 8.25 -27.36
CA ILE A 169 -8.92 9.62 -26.92
C ILE A 169 -10.44 9.80 -26.72
N GLY A 170 -10.81 10.37 -25.57
CA GLY A 170 -12.18 10.58 -25.16
C GLY A 170 -12.88 9.35 -24.57
N LYS A 171 -12.22 8.17 -24.55
CA LYS A 171 -12.83 6.98 -23.94
C LYS A 171 -12.83 7.08 -22.41
N PRO A 172 -13.94 6.77 -21.74
CA PRO A 172 -13.96 6.60 -20.30
C PRO A 172 -13.23 5.31 -19.93
N MET A 173 -12.32 5.39 -18.96
CA MET A 173 -11.63 4.26 -18.38
C MET A 173 -12.00 4.17 -16.91
N GLN A 174 -12.36 2.96 -16.47
CA GLN A 174 -12.65 2.66 -15.07
C GLN A 174 -11.64 1.63 -14.58
N MET A 175 -10.99 1.96 -13.48
CA MET A 175 -9.95 1.15 -12.87
C MET A 175 -10.29 0.74 -11.46
N LYS A 176 -10.20 -0.56 -11.18
CA LYS A 176 -10.40 -1.07 -9.83
C LYS A 176 -9.14 -0.74 -9.05
N VAL A 177 -9.32 -0.09 -7.90
CA VAL A 177 -8.23 0.36 -7.03
C VAL A 177 -8.36 -0.29 -5.66
N PHE A 178 -7.22 -0.62 -5.07
CA PHE A 178 -7.10 -1.21 -3.75
C PHE A 178 -6.14 -0.37 -2.94
N TYR A 179 -6.60 0.11 -1.79
CA TYR A 179 -5.75 0.81 -0.83
C TYR A 179 -5.60 -0.05 0.42
N THR A 180 -4.38 -0.11 0.95
CA THR A 180 -4.10 -0.70 2.26
C THR A 180 -3.36 0.31 3.11
N PHE A 181 -3.98 0.72 4.22
CA PHE A 181 -3.44 1.65 5.20
C PHE A 181 -3.00 0.87 6.43
N TYR A 182 -1.73 0.98 6.79
CA TYR A 182 -1.18 0.37 8.00
C TYR A 182 -1.02 1.47 9.05
N PHE A 183 -1.66 1.29 10.20
CA PHE A 183 -1.64 2.25 11.29
C PHE A 183 -0.64 1.81 12.37
N GLY A 184 0.20 2.75 12.81
CA GLY A 184 1.13 2.57 13.92
C GLY A 184 0.50 2.82 15.29
N GLU A 185 1.33 2.81 16.34
CA GLU A 185 0.90 2.91 17.74
C GLU A 185 0.17 4.22 18.09
N HIS A 186 0.42 5.28 17.34
CA HIS A 186 -0.20 6.60 17.54
C HIS A 186 -1.44 6.84 16.68
N GLY A 187 -1.95 5.81 15.99
CA GLY A 187 -3.09 5.97 15.08
C GLY A 187 -2.77 6.74 13.80
N LYS A 188 -1.49 6.99 13.52
CA LYS A 188 -1.02 7.52 12.24
C LYS A 188 -0.73 6.41 11.25
N VAL A 189 -0.91 6.69 9.98
CA VAL A 189 -0.56 5.79 8.87
C VAL A 189 0.96 5.76 8.71
N THR A 190 1.56 4.58 8.90
CA THR A 190 3.00 4.33 8.76
C THR A 190 3.36 3.70 7.42
N ARG A 191 2.38 3.08 6.75
CA ARG A 191 2.51 2.57 5.38
C ARG A 191 1.20 2.72 4.63
N LEU A 192 1.29 3.13 3.38
CA LEU A 192 0.17 3.22 2.45
C LEU A 192 0.52 2.41 1.20
N GLU A 193 -0.31 1.46 0.82
CA GLU A 193 -0.16 0.75 -0.45
C GLU A 193 -1.34 1.04 -1.35
N ARG A 194 -1.07 1.35 -2.61
CA ARG A 194 -2.08 1.48 -3.67
C ARG A 194 -1.75 0.51 -4.80
N TYR A 195 -2.72 -0.32 -5.14
CA TYR A 195 -2.67 -1.22 -6.29
C TYR A 195 -3.87 -0.96 -7.19
N GLU A 196 -3.67 -1.12 -8.49
CA GLU A 196 -4.71 -0.89 -9.48
C GLU A 196 -4.71 -2.02 -10.52
N ASP A 197 -5.90 -2.43 -10.94
CA ASP A 197 -6.07 -3.47 -11.94
C ASP A 197 -5.96 -2.87 -13.35
N ILE A 198 -4.75 -2.45 -13.72
CA ILE A 198 -4.48 -1.81 -15.02
C ILE A 198 -4.90 -2.73 -16.18
N VAL A 199 -4.60 -4.03 -16.07
CA VAL A 199 -4.81 -5.01 -17.14
C VAL A 199 -6.29 -5.09 -17.51
N MET A 200 -7.16 -5.29 -16.52
CA MET A 200 -8.59 -5.38 -16.78
C MET A 200 -9.17 -4.05 -17.23
N SER A 201 -8.58 -2.93 -16.81
CA SER A 201 -9.02 -1.61 -17.24
C SER A 201 -8.67 -1.30 -18.69
N TYR A 202 -7.46 -1.63 -19.15
CA TYR A 202 -7.11 -1.49 -20.55
C TYR A 202 -7.89 -2.46 -21.44
N ARG A 203 -8.17 -3.68 -20.94
CA ARG A 203 -9.00 -4.63 -21.68
C ARG A 203 -10.38 -4.08 -22.03
N ARG A 204 -10.95 -3.20 -21.20
CA ARG A 204 -12.27 -2.59 -21.43
C ARG A 204 -12.28 -1.51 -22.50
N VAL A 205 -11.14 -0.85 -22.75
CA VAL A 205 -11.01 0.20 -23.77
C VAL A 205 -10.40 -0.32 -25.07
N ALA A 206 -9.59 -1.37 -25.00
CA ALA A 206 -9.01 -2.02 -26.17
C ALA A 206 -10.05 -2.85 -26.95
N LEU A 207 -9.92 -2.83 -28.28
CA LEU A 207 -10.83 -3.54 -29.18
C LEU A 207 -10.66 -5.07 -29.11
N SER A 208 -9.48 -5.54 -28.73
CA SER A 208 -9.14 -6.97 -28.66
C SER A 208 -8.14 -7.28 -27.55
N LEU A 209 -7.92 -8.58 -27.28
CA LEU A 209 -6.90 -9.02 -26.34
C LEU A 209 -5.47 -8.74 -26.85
N ASN A 210 -5.25 -8.89 -28.15
CA ASN A 210 -3.97 -8.54 -28.78
C ASN A 210 -3.67 -7.06 -28.58
N GLU A 211 -4.66 -6.22 -28.85
CA GLU A 211 -4.54 -4.77 -28.64
C GLU A 211 -4.30 -4.43 -27.17
N THR A 212 -5.00 -5.09 -26.24
CA THR A 212 -4.74 -4.93 -24.79
C THR A 212 -3.29 -5.23 -24.44
N SER A 213 -2.73 -6.29 -25.03
CA SER A 213 -1.33 -6.67 -24.80
C SER A 213 -0.37 -5.61 -25.36
N ARG A 214 -0.64 -5.09 -26.56
CA ARG A 214 0.13 -3.97 -27.14
C ARG A 214 0.06 -2.70 -26.29
N LEU A 215 -1.10 -2.39 -25.69
CA LEU A 215 -1.24 -1.25 -24.79
C LEU A 215 -0.41 -1.41 -23.50
N LEU A 216 -0.35 -2.64 -22.96
CA LEU A 216 0.32 -2.96 -21.69
C LEU A 216 1.83 -3.11 -21.82
N TYR A 217 2.28 -3.76 -22.87
CA TYR A 217 3.67 -4.12 -23.05
C TYR A 217 4.30 -3.19 -24.08
N HIS A 218 5.31 -2.47 -23.64
CA HIS A 218 6.29 -1.92 -24.57
C HIS A 218 6.92 -3.11 -25.26
N ASP A 219 6.65 -3.33 -26.55
CA ASP A 219 7.35 -4.36 -27.31
C ASP A 219 8.86 -4.11 -27.12
N ILE A 220 9.56 -5.06 -26.50
CA ILE A 220 11.02 -5.07 -26.33
C ILE A 220 11.71 -5.21 -27.71
N VAL A 221 10.95 -5.24 -28.81
CA VAL A 221 11.41 -5.60 -30.15
C VAL A 221 12.19 -4.46 -30.85
N THR A 222 12.18 -3.23 -30.34
CA THR A 222 12.97 -2.13 -30.92
C THR A 222 14.38 -2.03 -30.34
N THR A 223 15.18 -3.10 -30.40
CA THR A 223 16.66 -3.03 -30.44
C THR A 223 17.29 -4.39 -30.77
N ILE A 224 16.93 -4.98 -31.91
CA ILE A 224 17.94 -5.75 -32.64
C ILE A 224 18.54 -4.74 -33.62
N PRO A 225 19.78 -4.23 -33.41
CA PRO A 225 20.45 -3.47 -34.45
C PRO A 225 20.50 -4.36 -35.67
N SER A 226 19.79 -3.95 -36.72
CA SER A 226 19.94 -4.51 -38.06
C SER A 226 21.43 -4.58 -38.32
N ARG A 227 21.97 -5.80 -38.38
CA ARG A 227 23.36 -6.04 -38.78
C ARG A 227 23.49 -5.36 -40.13
N ALA A 228 24.23 -4.24 -40.14
CA ALA A 228 24.65 -3.61 -41.38
C ALA A 228 25.25 -4.71 -42.28
N PRO A 229 24.95 -4.71 -43.59
CA PRO A 229 25.61 -5.61 -44.50
C PRO A 229 27.12 -5.39 -44.34
N LEU A 230 27.85 -6.47 -44.02
CA LEU A 230 29.30 -6.48 -43.99
C LEU A 230 29.79 -5.87 -45.29
N ALA A 231 30.38 -4.67 -45.22
CA ALA A 231 31.10 -4.10 -46.33
C ALA A 231 32.10 -5.14 -46.81
N SER A 232 32.03 -5.47 -48.10
CA SER A 232 33.00 -6.31 -48.78
C SER A 232 34.39 -5.77 -48.50
N VAL A 233 35.20 -6.56 -47.81
CA VAL A 233 36.62 -6.30 -47.61
C VAL A 233 37.28 -6.39 -48.98
N ASP A 234 37.65 -5.25 -49.55
CA ASP A 234 38.57 -5.20 -50.69
C ASP A 234 39.92 -5.76 -50.24
N ILE A 235 40.23 -6.97 -50.71
CA ILE A 235 41.52 -7.61 -50.54
C ILE A 235 42.47 -6.98 -51.57
N PRO A 236 43.54 -6.28 -51.16
CA PRO A 236 44.51 -5.75 -52.11
C PRO A 236 45.30 -6.90 -52.77
N PRO A 237 45.75 -6.72 -54.03
CA PRO A 237 46.46 -7.75 -54.76
C PRO A 237 47.83 -8.04 -54.12
N ARG A 238 48.16 -9.34 -54.04
CA ARG A 238 49.49 -9.81 -53.63
C ARG A 238 50.54 -9.27 -54.60
N GLU A 239 51.51 -8.53 -54.06
CA GLU A 239 52.78 -8.30 -54.74
C GLU A 239 53.61 -9.58 -54.67
N ASP A 240 53.77 -10.23 -55.82
CA ASP A 240 54.74 -11.30 -56.00
C ASP A 240 56.14 -10.67 -56.10
N HIS A 241 56.96 -10.90 -55.08
CA HIS A 241 58.40 -10.68 -55.16
C HIS A 241 59.11 -12.03 -55.32
N THR A 242 59.80 -12.13 -56.45
CA THR A 242 60.87 -13.09 -56.81
C THR A 242 61.87 -13.34 -55.70
#